data_AF-A0A2H0S2Z4-F1
#
_entry.id   AF-A0A2H0S2Z4-F1
#
_cell.length_a   1.000
_cell.length_b   1.000
_cell.length_c   1.000
_cell.angle_alpha   90.00
_cell.angle_beta   90.00
_cell.angle_gamma   90.00
#
_symmetry.space_group_name_H-M   'P 1'
#
loop_
_entity.id
_entity.type
_entity.pdbx_description
1 polymer ?
#
loop_
_entity_poly.entity_id
_entity_poly.type
_entity_poly.pdbx_seq_one_letter_code
_entity_poly.pdbx_strand_id
1 'polypeptide(L)'
;IDVETNGSLTAEEAMQFGAQLLKSYFDYFSSEDKVVESDFIADFSRASAQEEDSDSAPIKESYTPIEILNFSPRTLNALINAGVGSIEQLTKCTESQLSNFRGFGAKALDEVKDTLKERNLALSSEGLEE
;
A
#
# COMPACT_ATOMS: atom_id res chain seq x y z
N ILE A 1 4.43 -18.97 -13.32
CA ILE A 1 3.67 -20.23 -13.11
C ILE A 1 4.24 -21.21 -14.11
N ASP A 2 4.78 -22.32 -13.61
CA ASP A 2 5.24 -23.40 -14.46
C ASP A 2 4.10 -24.39 -14.63
N VAL A 3 3.78 -24.75 -15.88
CA VAL A 3 2.64 -25.60 -16.23
C VAL A 3 3.14 -26.83 -16.96
N GLU A 4 2.88 -28.00 -16.40
CA GLU A 4 3.14 -29.29 -17.01
C GLU A 4 1.81 -29.96 -17.36
N THR A 5 1.72 -30.54 -18.55
CA THR A 5 0.49 -31.18 -19.06
C THR A 5 0.76 -32.63 -19.41
N ASN A 6 -0.28 -33.47 -19.34
CA ASN A 6 -0.21 -34.88 -19.70
C ASN A 6 -0.35 -35.13 -21.23
N GLY A 7 -0.28 -34.08 -22.05
CA GLY A 7 -0.38 -34.14 -23.52
C GLY A 7 -1.81 -34.16 -24.09
N SER A 8 -2.86 -34.16 -23.26
CA SER A 8 -4.26 -34.09 -23.74
C SER A 8 -4.67 -32.67 -24.16
N LEU A 9 -3.97 -31.66 -23.65
CA LEU A 9 -4.16 -30.25 -23.93
C LEU A 9 -2.78 -29.58 -23.84
N THR A 10 -2.51 -28.56 -24.64
CA THR A 10 -1.26 -27.80 -24.52
C THR A 10 -1.27 -26.93 -23.25
N ALA A 11 -0.09 -26.58 -22.74
CA ALA A 11 0.03 -25.73 -21.55
C ALA A 11 -0.61 -24.34 -21.75
N GLU A 12 -0.54 -23.81 -22.98
CA GLU A 12 -1.14 -22.53 -23.37
C GLU A 12 -2.68 -22.61 -23.32
N GLU A 13 -3.26 -23.63 -23.95
CA GLU A 13 -4.71 -23.86 -23.93
C GLU A 13 -5.24 -24.09 -22.51
N ALA A 14 -4.46 -24.80 -21.66
CA ALA A 14 -4.83 -25.03 -20.25
C ALA A 14 -4.93 -23.71 -19.47
N MET A 15 -3.93 -22.85 -19.66
CA MET A 15 -3.88 -21.53 -19.05
C MET A 15 -5.00 -20.63 -19.56
N GLN A 16 -5.25 -20.63 -20.87
CA GLN A 16 -6.31 -19.82 -21.47
C GLN A 16 -7.69 -20.22 -20.95
N PHE A 17 -7.96 -21.53 -20.86
CA PHE A 17 -9.20 -22.04 -20.31
C PHE A 17 -9.38 -21.64 -18.84
N GLY A 18 -8.32 -21.80 -18.02
CA GLY A 18 -8.34 -21.38 -16.62
C GLY A 18 -8.59 -19.88 -16.43
N ALA A 19 -7.96 -19.04 -17.25
CA ALA A 19 -8.16 -17.60 -17.23
C ALA A 19 -9.60 -17.20 -17.63
N GLN A 20 -10.15 -17.84 -18.66
CA GLN A 20 -11.53 -17.57 -19.10
C GLN A 20 -12.56 -18.01 -18.04
N LEU A 21 -12.30 -19.13 -17.37
CA LEU A 21 -13.14 -19.61 -16.26
C LEU A 21 -13.09 -18.63 -15.08
N LEU A 22 -11.90 -18.16 -14.70
CA LEU A 22 -11.73 -17.18 -13.64
C LEU A 22 -12.45 -15.87 -13.94
N LYS A 23 -12.36 -15.38 -15.18
CA LYS A 23 -13.11 -14.20 -15.65
C LYS A 23 -14.62 -14.39 -15.47
N SER A 24 -15.16 -15.53 -15.91
CA SER A 24 -16.59 -15.83 -15.74
C SER A 24 -17.04 -15.83 -14.28
N TYR A 25 -16.18 -16.27 -13.36
CA TYR A 25 -16.48 -16.19 -11.93
C TYR A 25 -16.40 -14.76 -11.40
N PHE A 26 -15.42 -13.96 -11.83
CA PHE A 26 -15.31 -12.55 -11.44
C PHE A 26 -16.40 -11.67 -12.02
N ASP A 27 -16.96 -12.01 -13.18
CA ASP A 27 -18.12 -11.32 -13.75
C ASP A 27 -19.34 -11.42 -12.81
N TYR A 28 -19.49 -12.53 -12.04
CA TYR A 28 -20.54 -12.66 -11.03
C TYR A 28 -20.35 -11.72 -9.83
N PHE A 29 -19.10 -11.37 -9.50
CA PHE A 29 -18.76 -10.44 -8.43
C PHE A 29 -18.65 -8.99 -8.92
N SER A 30 -18.55 -8.76 -10.23
CA SER A 30 -18.64 -7.44 -10.86
C SER A 30 -20.10 -7.00 -10.93
N SER A 31 -20.72 -6.78 -9.77
CA SER A 31 -22.03 -6.13 -9.71
C SER A 31 -21.96 -4.73 -10.32
N GLU A 32 -22.93 -4.39 -11.18
CA GLU A 32 -23.06 -3.10 -11.87
C GLU A 32 -23.29 -1.88 -10.92
N ASP A 33 -23.42 -2.09 -9.61
CA ASP A 33 -23.79 -1.07 -8.62
C ASP A 33 -22.62 -0.47 -7.82
N LYS A 34 -21.37 -0.81 -8.16
CA LYS A 34 -20.22 -0.07 -7.63
C LYS A 34 -19.33 0.35 -8.78
N VAL A 35 -19.40 1.65 -9.09
CA VAL A 35 -18.38 2.37 -9.86
C VAL A 35 -17.04 2.02 -9.21
N VAL A 36 -16.32 1.08 -9.80
CA VAL A 36 -14.92 0.86 -9.46
C VAL A 36 -14.25 2.16 -9.88
N GLU A 37 -13.85 2.97 -8.89
CA GLU A 37 -13.08 4.19 -9.17
C GLU A 37 -11.95 3.81 -10.12
N SER A 38 -11.84 4.56 -11.21
CA SER A 38 -10.87 4.36 -12.29
C SER A 38 -9.41 4.38 -11.82
N ASP A 39 -9.16 4.69 -10.54
CA ASP A 39 -7.85 4.63 -9.89
C ASP A 39 -7.42 3.17 -9.54
N PHE A 40 -8.31 2.16 -9.59
CA PHE A 40 -7.95 0.76 -9.27
C PHE A 40 -7.63 -0.12 -10.49
N ILE A 41 -7.89 0.36 -11.72
CA ILE A 41 -7.32 -0.27 -12.91
C ILE A 41 -5.90 0.26 -13.02
N ALA A 42 -4.94 -0.48 -12.49
CA ALA A 42 -3.53 -0.30 -12.81
C ALA A 42 -3.37 -0.50 -14.31
N ASP A 43 -3.45 0.61 -15.04
CA ASP A 43 -3.22 0.71 -16.46
C ASP A 43 -1.77 0.32 -16.72
N PHE A 44 -1.55 -0.93 -17.12
CA PHE A 44 -0.24 -1.48 -17.47
C PHE A 44 0.43 -0.71 -18.63
N SER A 45 -0.29 0.19 -19.33
CA SER A 45 0.31 1.07 -20.35
C SER A 45 1.16 2.21 -19.76
N ARG A 46 1.05 2.52 -18.47
CA ARG A 46 1.88 3.55 -17.80
C ARG A 46 3.27 3.07 -17.36
N ALA A 47 3.56 1.77 -17.45
CA ALA A 47 4.85 1.22 -17.02
C ALA A 47 6.02 1.52 -17.98
N SER A 48 5.77 2.10 -19.15
CA SER A 48 6.80 2.38 -20.17
C SER A 48 7.03 3.86 -20.49
N ALA A 49 6.41 4.79 -19.77
CA ALA A 49 6.59 6.21 -20.04
C ALA A 49 6.44 7.06 -18.79
N GLN A 50 7.51 7.18 -17.99
CA GLN A 50 7.71 8.37 -17.17
C GLN A 50 9.19 8.50 -16.76
N GLU A 51 10.00 8.95 -17.72
CA GLU A 51 11.01 9.95 -17.40
C GLU A 51 10.35 11.33 -17.54
N GLU A 52 10.74 12.23 -16.65
CA GLU A 52 10.52 13.68 -16.63
C GLU A 52 9.25 14.26 -15.97
N ASP A 53 9.53 14.94 -14.85
CA ASP A 53 8.96 16.20 -14.34
C ASP A 53 7.46 16.47 -14.51
N SER A 54 6.78 16.65 -13.38
CA SER A 54 6.40 18.01 -12.98
C SER A 54 5.69 18.05 -11.64
N ASP A 55 6.13 19.07 -10.91
CA ASP A 55 5.58 19.70 -9.73
C ASP A 55 4.04 19.81 -9.71
N SER A 56 3.49 19.82 -8.51
CA SER A 56 2.10 20.19 -8.14
C SER A 56 0.96 19.25 -8.59
N ALA A 57 0.66 18.25 -7.77
CA ALA A 57 -0.67 17.64 -7.71
C ALA A 57 -1.09 17.50 -6.23
N PRO A 58 -2.39 17.71 -5.93
CA PRO A 58 -2.86 18.01 -4.59
C PRO A 58 -2.61 16.81 -3.68
N ILE A 59 -2.50 17.08 -2.38
CA ILE A 59 -2.41 16.10 -1.30
C ILE A 59 -3.67 15.21 -1.37
N LYS A 60 -3.67 14.22 -2.29
CA LYS A 60 -4.60 13.11 -2.30
C LYS A 60 -4.25 12.36 -1.03
N GLU A 61 -5.17 12.32 -0.08
CA GLU A 61 -5.09 11.44 1.09
C GLU A 61 -5.20 9.99 0.58
N SER A 62 -4.12 9.50 -0.03
CA SER A 62 -3.96 8.15 -0.52
C SER A 62 -3.83 7.26 0.70
N TYR A 63 -4.90 6.60 1.16
CA TYR A 63 -4.81 5.67 2.29
C TYR A 63 -3.79 4.56 1.99
N THR A 64 -2.57 4.71 2.50
CA THR A 64 -1.50 3.75 2.27
C THR A 64 -1.29 2.96 3.56
N PRO A 65 -1.51 1.63 3.57
CA PRO A 65 -1.40 0.85 4.79
C PRO A 65 0.04 0.84 5.34
N ILE A 66 0.18 0.98 6.67
CA ILE A 66 1.50 0.95 7.33
C ILE A 66 2.25 -0.38 7.17
N GLU A 67 1.55 -1.45 6.78
CA GLU A 67 2.13 -2.77 6.52
C GLU A 67 3.17 -2.74 5.40
N ILE A 68 3.02 -1.81 4.44
CA ILE A 68 3.97 -1.63 3.32
C ILE A 68 5.30 -1.02 3.82
N LEU A 69 5.30 -0.36 4.98
CA LEU A 69 6.50 0.24 5.57
C LEU A 69 7.45 -0.80 6.19
N ASN A 70 7.12 -2.09 6.14
CA ASN A 70 7.96 -3.21 6.57
C ASN A 70 8.57 -3.02 7.98
N PHE A 71 7.79 -2.42 8.88
CA PHE A 71 8.14 -2.27 10.28
C PHE A 71 8.28 -3.63 10.98
N SER A 72 9.10 -3.65 12.02
CA SER A 72 9.16 -4.71 13.02
C SER A 72 7.76 -5.08 13.50
N PRO A 73 7.47 -6.38 13.73
CA PRO A 73 6.19 -6.81 14.25
C PRO A 73 5.79 -6.08 15.54
N ARG A 74 6.75 -5.64 16.35
CA ARG A 74 6.48 -4.88 17.57
C ARG A 74 5.99 -3.46 17.28
N THR A 75 6.64 -2.78 16.34
CA THR A 75 6.33 -1.40 15.93
C THR A 75 5.01 -1.36 15.19
N LEU A 76 4.78 -2.29 14.25
CA LEU A 76 3.52 -2.45 13.53
C LEU A 76 2.36 -2.72 14.50
N ASN A 77 2.50 -3.69 15.41
CA ASN A 77 1.43 -3.99 16.37
C ASN A 77 1.17 -2.83 17.33
N ALA A 78 2.19 -2.05 17.72
CA ALA A 78 2.00 -0.88 18.56
C ALA A 78 1.22 0.22 17.84
N LEU A 79 1.50 0.45 16.54
CA LEU A 79 0.78 1.40 15.69
C LEU A 79 -0.68 0.98 15.46
N ILE A 80 -0.93 -0.29 15.12
CA ILE A 80 -2.30 -0.81 14.93
C ILE A 80 -3.11 -0.69 16.22
N ASN A 81 -2.53 -1.06 17.37
CA ASN A 81 -3.21 -0.93 18.67
C ASN A 81 -3.49 0.53 19.06
N ALA A 82 -2.70 1.47 18.55
CA ALA A 82 -2.92 2.91 18.72
C ALA A 82 -3.92 3.49 17.71
N GLY A 83 -4.45 2.68 16.78
CA GLY A 83 -5.38 3.12 15.75
C GLY A 83 -4.70 3.79 14.54
N VAL A 84 -3.38 3.66 14.41
CA VAL A 84 -2.61 4.15 13.27
C VAL A 84 -2.44 3.01 12.27
N GLY A 85 -3.32 2.96 11.26
CA GLY A 85 -3.33 1.96 10.20
C GLY A 85 -2.74 2.44 8.88
N SER A 86 -2.51 3.74 8.72
CA SER A 86 -2.04 4.33 7.46
C SER A 86 -0.84 5.27 7.62
N ILE A 87 -0.09 5.48 6.54
CA ILE A 87 1.07 6.40 6.50
C ILE A 87 0.61 7.84 6.77
N GLU A 88 -0.57 8.21 6.28
CA GLU A 88 -1.17 9.54 6.46
C GLU A 88 -1.54 9.77 7.92
N GLN A 89 -2.03 8.73 8.61
CA GLN A 89 -2.26 8.78 10.05
C GLN A 89 -0.95 8.87 10.82
N LEU A 90 0.09 8.13 10.40
CA LEU A 90 1.40 8.13 11.02
C LEU A 90 2.10 9.50 10.91
N THR A 91 2.02 10.15 9.76
CA THR A 91 2.61 11.49 9.51
C THR A 91 1.88 12.60 10.27
N LYS A 92 0.59 12.43 10.59
CA LYS A 92 -0.20 13.34 11.45
C LYS A 92 0.13 13.18 12.95
N CYS A 93 0.77 12.08 13.36
CA CYS A 93 1.19 11.90 14.75
C CYS A 93 2.47 12.65 15.07
N THR A 94 2.56 13.19 16.28
CA THR A 94 3.80 13.82 16.80
C THR A 94 4.67 12.79 17.51
N GLU A 95 5.98 13.07 17.61
CA GLU A 95 6.91 12.20 18.35
C GLU A 95 6.46 11.97 19.80
N SER A 96 5.91 13.01 20.44
CA SER A 96 5.33 12.94 21.78
C SER A 96 4.16 11.96 21.85
N GLN A 97 3.28 11.92 20.84
CA GLN A 97 2.16 10.99 20.78
C GLN A 97 2.63 9.55 20.57
N LEU A 98 3.59 9.33 19.67
CA LEU A 98 4.15 8.01 19.43
C LEU A 98 4.82 7.43 20.68
N SER A 99 5.53 8.27 21.45
CA SER A 99 6.17 7.86 22.71
C SER A 99 5.17 7.46 23.80
N ASN A 100 3.94 7.98 23.75
CA ASN A 100 2.87 7.62 24.69
C ASN A 100 2.17 6.30 24.35
N PHE A 101 2.42 5.70 23.18
CA PHE A 101 1.79 4.46 22.79
C PHE A 101 2.29 3.26 23.62
N ARG A 102 1.34 2.44 24.06
CA ARG A 102 1.63 1.28 24.92
C ARG A 102 2.50 0.26 24.17
N GLY A 103 3.75 0.10 24.62
CA GLY A 103 4.70 -0.85 24.03
C GLY A 103 5.63 -0.25 22.97
N PHE A 104 5.47 1.04 22.67
CA PHE A 104 6.39 1.84 21.88
C PHE A 104 7.64 2.13 22.71
N GLY A 105 8.82 1.83 22.16
CA GLY A 105 10.11 2.05 22.83
C GLY A 105 11.08 2.78 21.93
N ALA A 106 12.27 3.12 22.44
CA ALA A 106 13.29 3.87 21.69
C ALA A 106 13.56 3.27 20.30
N LYS A 107 13.70 1.93 20.21
CA LYS A 107 13.90 1.23 18.93
C LYS A 107 12.74 1.38 17.94
N ALA A 108 11.49 1.42 18.42
CA ALA A 108 10.33 1.59 17.54
C ALA A 108 10.23 3.02 17.01
N LEU A 109 10.66 3.99 17.82
CA LEU A 109 10.70 5.40 17.45
C LEU A 109 11.81 5.68 16.42
N ASP A 110 13.00 5.12 16.64
CA ASP A 110 14.11 5.19 15.68
C ASP A 110 13.71 4.55 14.34
N GLU A 111 13.08 3.37 14.38
CA GLU A 111 12.60 2.67 13.20
C GLU A 111 11.58 3.49 12.40
N VAL A 112 10.60 4.11 13.05
CA VAL A 112 9.65 5.00 12.38
C VAL A 112 10.36 6.20 11.75
N LYS A 113 11.32 6.81 12.45
CA LYS A 113 12.08 7.96 11.92
C LYS A 113 12.91 7.59 10.70
N ASP A 114 13.59 6.44 10.74
CA ASP A 114 14.46 6.00 9.65
C ASP A 114 13.65 5.63 8.41
N THR A 115 12.56 4.86 8.57
CA THR A 115 11.68 4.50 7.47
C THR A 115 10.97 5.70 6.84
N LEU A 116 10.57 6.70 7.64
CA LEU A 116 10.01 7.94 7.11
C LEU A 116 11.07 8.75 6.33
N LYS A 117 12.29 8.87 6.86
CA LYS A 117 13.40 9.56 6.18
C LYS A 117 13.77 8.90 4.85
N GLU A 118 13.82 7.57 4.77
CA GLU A 118 14.08 6.83 3.52
C GLU A 118 13.07 7.18 2.41
N ARG A 119 11.84 7.55 2.80
CA ARG A 119 10.76 7.90 1.89
C ARG A 119 10.59 9.41 1.71
N ASN A 120 11.51 10.23 2.22
CA ASN A 120 11.40 11.70 2.27
C ASN A 120 10.12 12.20 2.96
N LEU A 121 9.59 11.44 3.91
CA LEU A 121 8.46 11.80 4.75
C LEU A 121 8.95 12.22 6.14
N ALA A 122 8.18 13.09 6.80
CA ALA A 122 8.47 13.52 8.16
C ALA A 122 7.22 13.38 9.04
N LEU A 123 7.44 13.14 10.33
CA LEU A 123 6.39 13.29 11.33
C LEU A 123 6.02 14.75 11.45
N SER A 124 4.77 15.02 11.83
CA SER A 124 4.34 16.37 12.20
C SER A 124 5.19 16.86 13.38
N SER A 125 6.08 17.81 13.10
CA SER A 125 6.85 18.51 14.12
C SER A 125 5.89 19.38 14.91
N GLU A 126 5.89 19.22 16.22
CA GLU A 126 5.17 20.13 17.12
C GLU A 126 5.86 21.50 17.07
N GLY A 127 5.39 22.36 16.17
CA GLY A 127 5.78 23.76 16.02
C GLY A 127 6.60 24.08 14.78
N LEU A 128 5.96 24.73 13.80
CA LEU A 128 6.47 25.85 12.99
C LEU A 128 5.29 26.44 12.19
N GLU A 129 4.46 27.22 12.89
CA GLU A 129 3.74 28.33 12.27
C GLU A 129 4.47 29.60 12.73
N GLU A 130 5.13 30.29 11.80
CA GLU A 130 5.58 31.68 11.95
C GLU A 130 4.40 32.64 11.74
#